data_AF-A0A3C1BLS7-F1
#
_entry.id   AF-A0A3C1BLS7-F1
#
_cell.length_a   1.000
_cell.length_b   1.000
_cell.length_c   1.000
_cell.angle_alpha   90.00
_cell.angle_beta   90.00
_cell.angle_gamma   90.00
#
_symmetry.space_group_name_H-M   'P 1'
#
loop_
_entity.id
_entity.type
_entity.pdbx_description
1 polymer ?
#
loop_
_entity_poly.entity_id
_entity_poly.type
_entity_poly.pdbx_seq_one_letter_code
_entity_poly.pdbx_strand_id
1 'polypeptide(L)' 'RALARGVYARLQTEYDDLLGRRDPFILRVDLGDRGIFYRVNVAGFATKAAADSFCADLKKRGQDCLVRRQP' A
#
# COMPACT_ATOMS: atom_id res chain seq x y z
N ARG A 1 14.10 2.15 0.94
CA ARG A 1 13.14 2.74 1.90
C ARG A 1 12.70 4.17 1.54
N ALA A 2 13.61 5.13 1.28
CA ALA A 2 13.24 6.51 0.92
C ALA A 2 12.33 6.59 -0.33
N LEU A 3 12.71 5.91 -1.43
CA LEU A 3 11.89 5.83 -2.65
C LEU A 3 10.48 5.28 -2.38
N ALA A 4 10.35 4.24 -1.54
CA ALA A 4 9.06 3.68 -1.17
C ALA A 4 8.17 4.69 -0.41
N ARG A 5 8.76 5.54 0.44
CA ARG A 5 8.03 6.67 1.07
C ARG A 5 7.60 7.71 0.04
N GLY A 6 8.49 8.06 -0.90
CA GLY A 6 8.18 9.02 -1.96
C GLY A 6 7.04 8.55 -2.86
N VAL A 7 7.03 7.27 -3.24
CA VAL A 7 5.91 6.67 -3.99
C VAL A 7 4.60 6.79 -3.20
N TYR A 8 4.62 6.49 -1.90
CA TYR A 8 3.42 6.60 -1.09
C TYR A 8 2.92 8.05 -0.96
N ALA A 9 3.81 9.02 -0.77
CA ALA A 9 3.45 10.44 -0.72
C ALA A 9 2.80 10.92 -2.03
N ARG A 10 3.30 10.46 -3.18
CA ARG A 10 2.65 10.71 -4.48
C ARG A 10 1.24 10.12 -4.51
N LEU A 11 1.08 8.86 -4.10
CA LEU A 11 -0.23 8.21 -4.04
C LEU A 11 -1.19 8.93 -3.08
N GLN A 12 -0.71 9.42 -1.93
CA GLN A 12 -1.53 10.21 -1.01
C GLN A 12 -2.04 11.52 -1.63
N THR A 13 -1.28 12.11 -2.55
CA THR A 13 -1.72 13.31 -3.27
C THR A 13 -2.76 12.96 -4.34
N GLU A 14 -2.60 11.83 -5.03
CA GLU A 14 -3.50 11.38 -6.09
C GLU A 14 -4.82 10.78 -5.58
N TYR A 15 -4.79 10.17 -4.39
CA TYR A 15 -5.91 9.45 -3.77
C TYR A 15 -6.15 9.95 -2.34
N ASP A 16 -6.17 11.27 -2.13
CA ASP A 16 -6.26 11.88 -0.80
C ASP A 16 -7.51 11.45 -0.02
N ASP A 17 -8.64 11.32 -0.70
CA ASP A 17 -9.91 10.88 -0.12
C ASP A 17 -9.87 9.43 0.40
N LEU A 18 -9.00 8.59 -0.17
CA LEU A 18 -8.82 7.21 0.24
C LEU A 18 -7.67 7.05 1.26
N LEU A 19 -6.50 7.61 0.95
CA LEU A 19 -5.27 7.42 1.72
C LEU A 19 -5.14 8.44 2.87
N GLY A 20 -5.66 9.65 2.68
CA GLY A 20 -5.58 10.75 3.63
C GLY A 20 -4.19 10.95 4.19
N ARG A 21 -4.12 11.19 5.50
CA ARG A 21 -2.86 11.36 6.26
C ARG A 21 -2.35 10.07 6.91
N ARG A 22 -2.77 8.90 6.42
CA ARG A 22 -2.30 7.61 6.98
C ARG A 22 -0.82 7.44 6.68
N ASP A 23 -0.07 6.89 7.63
CA ASP A 23 1.33 6.54 7.38
C ASP A 23 1.44 5.19 6.66
N PRO A 24 2.39 5.03 5.71
CA PRO A 24 2.61 3.76 5.07
C PRO A 24 3.32 2.78 5.99
N PHE A 25 2.87 1.52 5.98
CA PHE A 25 3.63 0.41 6.52
C PHE A 25 4.57 -0.14 5.44
N ILE A 26 5.87 0.19 5.56
CA ILE A 26 6.90 -0.22 4.60
C ILE A 26 7.63 -1.45 5.11
N LEU A 27 7.46 -2.58 4.41
CA LEU A 27 8.09 -3.85 4.73
C LEU A 27 9.26 -4.13 3.77
N ARG A 28 10.47 -4.32 4.31
CA ARG A 28 11.61 -4.83 3.53
C ARG A 28 11.43 -6.34 3.35
N VAL A 29 11.50 -6.81 2.12
CA VAL A 29 11.39 -8.23 1.77
C VAL A 29 12.60 -8.62 0.94
N ASP A 30 13.34 -9.62 1.40
CA ASP A 30 14.43 -10.22 0.65
C ASP A 30 13.87 -11.37 -0.19
N LEU A 31 14.08 -11.34 -1.52
CA LEU A 31 13.59 -12.37 -2.44
C LEU A 31 14.75 -13.20 -3.02
N GLY A 32 15.89 -13.26 -2.34
CA GLY A 32 17.07 -14.02 -2.77
C GLY A 32 17.65 -13.44 -4.05
N ASP A 33 17.81 -14.26 -5.08
CA ASP A 33 18.40 -13.86 -6.37
C ASP A 33 17.64 -12.73 -7.08
N ARG A 34 16.35 -12.55 -6.74
CA ARG A 34 15.54 -11.45 -7.27
C ARG A 34 15.83 -10.10 -6.61
N GLY A 35 16.58 -10.11 -5.50
CA GLY A 35 16.99 -8.93 -4.75
C GLY A 35 16.00 -8.50 -3.66
N ILE A 36 16.27 -7.32 -3.10
CA ILE A 36 15.54 -6.75 -1.98
C ILE A 36 14.46 -5.79 -2.48
N PHE A 37 13.22 -6.03 -2.05
CA PHE A 37 12.07 -5.18 -2.34
C PHE A 37 11.58 -4.47 -1.09
N TYR A 38 10.94 -3.31 -1.28
CA TYR A 38 10.22 -2.60 -0.23
C TYR A 38 8.74 -2.55 -0.60
N ARG A 39 7.91 -3.31 0.13
CA ARG A 39 6.46 -3.30 -0.06
C ARG A 39 5.86 -2.12 0.69
N VAL A 40 5.05 -1.33 -0.01
CA VAL A 40 4.26 -0.24 0.57
C VAL A 40 2.88 -0.78 0.88
N ASN A 41 2.46 -0.72 2.14
CA ASN A 41 1.17 -1.22 2.59
C ASN A 41 0.38 -0.11 3.29
N VAL A 42 -0.94 -0.18 3.18
CA VAL A 42 -1.88 0.57 4.02
C VAL A 42 -2.35 -0.38 5.11
N ALA A 43 -2.11 -0.03 6.37
CA ALA A 43 -2.47 -0.85 7.53
C ALA A 43 -3.74 -0.31 8.22
N GLY A 44 -4.22 -1.01 9.26
CA GLY A 44 -5.31 -0.53 10.12
C GLY A 44 -6.72 -0.97 9.69
N PHE A 45 -6.85 -1.93 8.78
CA PHE A 45 -8.15 -2.52 8.45
C PHE A 45 -8.54 -3.58 9.49
N ALA A 46 -9.71 -3.41 10.12
CA ALA A 46 -10.22 -4.37 11.11
C ALA A 46 -10.61 -5.72 10.51
N THR A 47 -11.00 -5.74 9.23
CA THR A 47 -11.43 -6.95 8.52
C THR A 47 -10.84 -7.01 7.12
N LYS A 48 -10.74 -8.22 6.57
CA LYS A 48 -10.36 -8.42 5.17
C LYS A 48 -11.32 -7.70 4.22
N ALA A 49 -12.63 -7.74 4.50
CA ALA A 49 -13.64 -7.10 3.66
C ALA A 49 -13.47 -5.57 3.59
N ALA A 50 -13.10 -4.92 4.70
CA ALA A 50 -12.78 -3.49 4.69
C ALA A 50 -11.55 -3.18 3.81
N ALA A 51 -10.52 -4.02 3.87
CA ALA A 51 -9.35 -3.90 3.00
C ALA A 51 -9.69 -4.16 1.53
N ASP A 52 -10.57 -5.15 1.24
CA ASP A 52 -11.01 -5.47 -0.12
C ASP A 52 -11.78 -4.29 -0.75
N SER A 53 -12.70 -3.66 -0.01
CA SER A 53 -13.44 -2.48 -0.48
C SER A 53 -12.51 -1.33 -0.81
N PHE A 54 -11.60 -0.99 0.11
CA PHE A 54 -10.58 0.03 -0.10
C PHE A 54 -9.73 -0.25 -1.35
N CYS A 55 -9.32 -1.50 -1.51
CA CYS A 55 -8.51 -1.94 -2.64
C CYS A 55 -9.26 -1.86 -3.97
N ALA A 56 -10.55 -2.18 -3.96
CA ALA A 56 -11.41 -2.07 -5.13
C ALA A 56 -11.56 -0.60 -5.59
N ASP A 57 -11.68 0.34 -4.65
CA ASP A 57 -11.82 1.76 -4.99
C ASP A 57 -10.55 2.36 -5.58
N LEU A 58 -9.36 1.96 -5.11
CA LEU A 58 -8.08 2.29 -5.77
C LEU A 58 -8.02 1.73 -7.20
N LYS A 59 -8.40 0.46 -7.38
CA LYS A 59 -8.37 -0.20 -8.71
C LYS A 59 -9.30 0.45 -9.71
N LYS A 60 -10.50 0.86 -9.30
CA LYS A 60 -11.44 1.60 -10.16
C LYS A 60 -10.84 2.90 -10.71
N ARG A 61 -9.84 3.46 -10.02
CA ARG A 61 -9.14 4.70 -10.41
C ARG A 61 -7.79 4.42 -11.06
N GLY A 62 -7.51 3.17 -11.44
CA GLY A 62 -6.29 2.77 -12.15
C GLY A 62 -5.08 2.47 -11.27
N GLN A 63 -5.20 2.58 -9.94
CA GLN A 63 -4.13 2.18 -9.03
C GLN A 63 -4.25 0.71 -8.66
N ASP A 64 -3.23 -0.08 -8.99
CA ASP A 64 -3.20 -1.47 -8.56
C ASP A 64 -3.08 -1.59 -7.04
N CYS A 65 -3.68 -2.64 -6.49
CA CYS A 65 -3.72 -2.91 -5.07
C CYS A 65 -3.87 -4.43 -4.80
N LEU A 66 -3.21 -4.92 -3.75
CA LEU A 66 -3.28 -6.32 -3.33
C LEU A 66 -3.59 -6.40 -1.83
N VAL A 67 -4.67 -7.10 -1.48
CA VAL A 67 -4.99 -7.39 -0.08
C VAL A 67 -4.20 -8.60 0.40
N ARG A 68 -3.44 -8.42 1.47
CA ARG A 68 -2.64 -9.49 2.10
C ARG A 68 -2.74 -9.37 3.61
N ARG A 69 -2.71 -10.52 4.30
CA ARG A 69 -2.45 -10.54 5.73
C ARG A 69 -1.01 -10.09 5.95
N GLN A 70 -0.81 -9.05 6.76
CA GLN A 70 0.53 -8.61 7.14
C GLN A 70 1.18 -9.72 8.00
N PRO A 71 2.49 -9.97 7.84
CA PRO A 71 3.23 -10.87 8.70
C PRO A 71 3.28 -10.37 10.15
#